data_AF-A0A5N5SVF8-F1
#
_entry.id   AF-A0A5N5SVF8-F1
#
_cell.length_a   1.000
_cell.length_b   1.000
_cell.length_c   1.000
_cell.angle_alpha   90.00
_cell.angle_beta   90.00
_cell.angle_gamma   90.00
#
_symmetry.space_group_name_H-M   'P 1'
#
loop_
_entity.id
_entity.type
_entity.pdbx_description
1 polymer ?
#
loop_
_entity_poly.entity_id
_entity_poly.type
_entity_poly.pdbx_seq_one_letter_code
_entity_poly.pdbx_strand_id
1 'polypeptide(L)'
;MVFFLLFLIQTFALSGLALGYLASYFLLRTVAYLSPWLPVWMWYGDIGLFLHAVFIASTSTVGIIAVLANKGHALKLCSYILASLLIVEILATVQLATRSYSLDRALYVDLNDSMTTSQQYYSYNISDTQMWDEIQLEVNCCGVISYEDWFTTRYGNGSSVPDSCCLMVTKGCGANIASNSDPGDEIILHGCLPTIMSSVRNDFDYYSHNCMDACCCHSNYSDFYDLLPNKQDENGA
;
A
#
# COMPACT_ATOMS: atom_id res chain seq x y z
N MET A 1 -38.42 7.60 11.92
CA MET A 1 -37.68 6.36 12.27
C MET A 1 -37.32 5.53 11.04
N VAL A 2 -38.27 5.10 10.20
CA VAL A 2 -37.98 4.29 8.99
C VAL A 2 -37.04 4.97 8.00
N PHE A 3 -37.28 6.25 7.68
CA PHE A 3 -36.39 7.03 6.79
C PHE A 3 -34.96 7.15 7.32
N PHE A 4 -34.78 7.24 8.64
CA PHE A 4 -33.46 7.29 9.27
C PHE A 4 -32.72 5.95 9.13
N LEU A 5 -33.42 4.83 9.31
CA LEU A 5 -32.84 3.49 9.10
C LEU A 5 -32.46 3.25 7.64
N LEU A 6 -33.28 3.70 6.69
CA LEU A 6 -32.94 3.62 5.26
C LEU A 6 -31.68 4.44 4.93
N PHE A 7 -31.57 5.65 5.49
CA PHE A 7 -30.38 6.48 5.30
C PHE A 7 -29.11 5.79 5.81
N LEU A 8 -29.14 5.23 7.03
CA LEU A 8 -27.98 4.51 7.59
C LEU A 8 -27.60 3.27 6.77
N ILE A 9 -28.58 2.44 6.37
CA ILE A 9 -28.26 1.22 5.60
C ILE A 9 -27.74 1.60 4.21
N GLN A 10 -28.23 2.69 3.61
CA GLN A 10 -27.73 3.19 2.35
C GLN A 10 -26.26 3.64 2.44
N THR A 11 -25.84 4.28 3.54
CA THR A 11 -24.43 4.66 3.71
C THR A 11 -23.50 3.44 3.79
N PHE A 12 -23.94 2.35 4.44
CA PHE A 12 -23.17 1.10 4.48
C PHE A 12 -23.09 0.40 3.11
N ALA A 13 -24.18 0.43 2.34
CA ALA A 13 -24.16 -0.11 0.98
C ALA A 13 -23.15 0.65 0.08
N LEU A 14 -23.16 1.98 0.17
CA LEU A 14 -22.24 2.83 -0.61
C LEU A 14 -20.80 2.69 -0.13
N SER A 15 -20.55 2.57 1.19
CA SER A 15 -19.19 2.34 1.70
C SER A 15 -18.65 0.99 1.26
N GLY A 16 -19.46 -0.07 1.28
CA GLY A 16 -19.07 -1.37 0.74
C GLY A 16 -18.66 -1.31 -0.73
N LEU A 17 -19.43 -0.60 -1.57
CA LEU A 17 -19.05 -0.41 -2.99
C LEU A 17 -17.77 0.41 -3.16
N ALA A 18 -17.60 1.48 -2.37
CA ALA A 18 -16.40 2.29 -2.39
C ALA A 18 -15.16 1.48 -1.99
N LEU A 19 -15.26 0.67 -0.93
CA LEU A 19 -14.18 -0.23 -0.49
C LEU A 19 -13.84 -1.27 -1.55
N GLY A 20 -14.84 -1.88 -2.18
CA GLY A 20 -14.62 -2.84 -3.26
C GLY A 20 -13.94 -2.22 -4.47
N TYR A 21 -14.32 -0.99 -4.82
CA TYR A 21 -13.65 -0.22 -5.87
C TYR A 21 -12.20 0.11 -5.51
N LEU A 22 -11.94 0.56 -4.28
CA LEU A 22 -10.58 0.90 -3.82
C LEU A 22 -9.68 -0.34 -3.77
N ALA A 23 -10.16 -1.48 -3.28
CA ALA A 23 -9.42 -2.74 -3.29
C ALA A 23 -9.10 -3.18 -4.74
N SER A 24 -10.09 -3.13 -5.63
CA SER A 24 -9.89 -3.44 -7.05
C SER A 24 -8.89 -2.49 -7.72
N TYR A 25 -8.96 -1.19 -7.39
CA TYR A 25 -8.03 -0.19 -7.89
C TYR A 25 -6.60 -0.44 -7.41
N PHE A 26 -6.43 -0.77 -6.12
CA PHE A 26 -5.15 -1.12 -5.53
C PHE A 26 -4.57 -2.37 -6.20
N LEU A 27 -5.36 -3.43 -6.38
CA LEU A 27 -4.94 -4.63 -7.13
C LEU A 27 -4.39 -4.30 -8.51
N LEU A 28 -5.12 -3.49 -9.27
CA LEU A 28 -4.79 -3.23 -10.66
C LEU A 28 -3.59 -2.29 -10.82
N ARG A 29 -3.29 -1.45 -9.83
CA ARG A 29 -2.26 -0.40 -9.97
C ARG A 29 -1.00 -0.69 -9.19
N THR A 30 -1.09 -1.04 -7.92
CA THR A 30 0.11 -1.30 -7.09
C THR A 30 0.47 -2.77 -7.12
N VAL A 31 -0.50 -3.67 -6.94
CA VAL A 31 -0.22 -5.10 -6.87
C VAL A 31 0.15 -5.67 -8.23
N ALA A 32 -0.49 -5.26 -9.32
CA ALA A 32 -0.12 -5.74 -10.64
C ALA A 32 1.26 -5.25 -11.10
N TYR A 33 1.64 -4.04 -10.70
CA TYR A 33 2.89 -3.40 -11.10
C TYR A 33 4.10 -3.87 -10.27
N LEU A 34 3.95 -3.90 -8.94
CA LEU A 34 4.96 -4.42 -7.99
C LEU A 34 4.79 -5.93 -7.70
N SER A 35 3.92 -6.60 -8.47
CA SER A 35 3.53 -8.00 -8.30
C SER A 35 4.70 -8.95 -8.04
N PRO A 36 5.85 -8.79 -8.72
CA PRO A 36 6.97 -9.73 -8.56
C PRO A 36 7.75 -9.53 -7.25
N TRP A 37 7.62 -8.36 -6.59
CA TRP A 37 8.33 -8.04 -5.35
C TRP A 37 7.44 -8.05 -4.12
N LEU A 38 6.12 -7.93 -4.29
CA LEU A 38 5.19 -7.91 -3.17
C LEU A 38 5.07 -9.29 -2.52
N PRO A 39 5.11 -9.37 -1.18
CA PRO A 39 5.00 -10.64 -0.49
C PRO A 39 3.58 -11.23 -0.58
N VAL A 40 3.50 -12.56 -0.59
CA VAL A 40 2.25 -13.30 -0.84
C VAL A 40 1.13 -12.95 0.16
N TRP A 41 1.47 -12.61 1.40
CA TRP A 41 0.48 -12.25 2.43
C TRP A 41 -0.32 -10.98 2.09
N MET A 42 0.25 -10.05 1.30
CA MET A 42 -0.46 -8.86 0.84
C MET A 42 -1.58 -9.20 -0.14
N TRP A 43 -1.38 -10.23 -0.99
CA TRP A 43 -2.39 -10.69 -1.93
C TRP A 43 -3.61 -11.27 -1.22
N TYR A 44 -3.37 -12.07 -0.17
CA TYR A 44 -4.45 -12.59 0.67
C TYR A 44 -5.22 -11.47 1.39
N GLY A 45 -4.49 -10.44 1.85
CA GLY A 45 -5.08 -9.26 2.48
C GLY A 45 -6.06 -8.54 1.54
N ASP A 46 -5.63 -8.27 0.31
CA ASP A 46 -6.46 -7.55 -0.66
C ASP A 46 -7.69 -8.36 -1.11
N ILE A 47 -7.51 -9.63 -1.46
CA ILE A 47 -8.64 -10.52 -1.81
C ILE A 47 -9.64 -10.57 -0.65
N GLY A 48 -9.14 -10.65 0.59
CA GLY A 48 -9.97 -10.60 1.79
C GLY A 48 -10.78 -9.30 1.89
N LEU A 49 -10.15 -8.14 1.64
CA LEU A 49 -10.81 -6.84 1.65
C LEU A 49 -11.90 -6.72 0.59
N PHE A 50 -11.64 -7.22 -0.62
CA PHE A 50 -12.63 -7.25 -1.69
C PHE A 50 -13.85 -8.11 -1.33
N LEU A 51 -13.63 -9.32 -0.81
CA LEU A 51 -14.72 -10.20 -0.38
C LEU A 51 -15.54 -9.60 0.77
N HIS A 52 -14.87 -8.97 1.72
CA HIS A 52 -15.50 -8.27 2.84
C HIS A 52 -16.38 -7.10 2.36
N ALA A 53 -15.90 -6.32 1.40
CA ALA A 53 -16.66 -5.24 0.78
C ALA A 53 -17.96 -5.72 0.09
N VAL A 54 -17.89 -6.83 -0.66
CA VAL A 54 -19.05 -7.47 -1.28
C VAL A 54 -20.04 -7.97 -0.21
N PHE A 55 -19.54 -8.51 0.90
CA PHE A 55 -20.38 -8.97 2.00
C PHE A 55 -21.15 -7.81 2.66
N ILE A 56 -20.50 -6.67 2.91
CA ILE A 56 -21.16 -5.47 3.44
C ILE A 56 -22.24 -4.96 2.47
N ALA A 57 -21.93 -4.86 1.17
CA ALA A 57 -22.88 -4.36 0.18
C ALA A 57 -24.12 -5.27 0.05
N SER A 58 -23.91 -6.60 0.05
CA SER A 58 -25.00 -7.57 -0.04
C SER A 58 -25.90 -7.57 1.19
N THR A 59 -25.32 -7.62 2.40
CA THR A 59 -26.08 -7.57 3.66
C THR A 59 -26.84 -6.26 3.82
N SER A 60 -26.26 -5.13 3.40
CA SER A 60 -26.92 -3.83 3.39
C SER A 60 -28.10 -3.79 2.41
N THR A 61 -27.95 -4.33 1.21
CA THR A 61 -29.03 -4.41 0.22
C THR A 61 -30.21 -5.25 0.72
N VAL A 62 -29.93 -6.39 1.36
CA VAL A 62 -30.96 -7.21 2.01
C VAL A 62 -31.63 -6.43 3.16
N GLY A 63 -30.87 -5.64 3.91
CA GLY A 63 -31.39 -4.73 4.93
C GLY A 63 -32.40 -3.71 4.38
N ILE A 64 -32.10 -3.09 3.23
CA ILE A 64 -33.01 -2.14 2.56
C ILE A 64 -34.33 -2.85 2.17
N ILE A 65 -34.22 -4.03 1.54
CA ILE A 65 -35.39 -4.83 1.14
C ILE A 65 -36.22 -5.22 2.38
N ALA A 66 -35.58 -5.59 3.48
CA ALA A 66 -36.26 -5.97 4.72
C ALA A 66 -37.04 -4.80 5.35
N VAL A 67 -36.51 -3.57 5.27
CA VAL A 67 -37.23 -2.36 5.68
C VAL A 67 -38.46 -2.14 4.79
N LEU A 68 -38.28 -2.16 3.46
CA LEU A 68 -39.37 -1.90 2.50
C LEU A 68 -40.47 -2.97 2.56
N ALA A 69 -40.10 -4.23 2.80
CA ALA A 69 -41.04 -5.35 2.93
C ALA A 69 -41.64 -5.50 4.34
N ASN A 70 -41.36 -4.56 5.26
CA ASN A 70 -41.77 -4.60 6.68
C ASN A 70 -41.44 -5.93 7.38
N LYS A 71 -40.30 -6.55 7.06
CA LYS A 71 -39.85 -7.83 7.63
C LYS A 71 -38.94 -7.58 8.82
N GLY A 72 -39.55 -7.28 9.98
CA GLY A 72 -38.82 -6.91 11.21
C GLY A 72 -37.76 -7.93 11.67
N HIS A 73 -37.99 -9.24 11.48
CA HIS A 73 -37.00 -10.26 11.83
C HIS A 73 -35.75 -10.20 10.94
N ALA A 74 -35.93 -10.09 9.62
CA ALA A 74 -34.83 -9.97 8.67
C ALA A 74 -34.03 -8.67 8.88
N LEU A 75 -34.73 -7.57 9.18
CA LEU A 75 -34.09 -6.30 9.52
C LEU A 75 -33.20 -6.44 10.77
N LYS A 76 -33.72 -6.99 11.86
CA LYS A 76 -32.94 -7.23 13.09
C LYS A 76 -31.71 -8.08 12.82
N LEU A 77 -31.86 -9.17 12.06
CA LEU A 77 -30.74 -10.05 11.71
C LEU A 77 -29.65 -9.31 10.91
N CYS A 78 -30.03 -8.55 9.87
CA CYS A 78 -29.08 -7.77 9.08
C CYS A 78 -28.38 -6.70 9.94
N SER A 79 -29.13 -6.02 10.81
CA SER A 79 -28.56 -5.03 11.73
C SER A 79 -27.58 -5.64 12.72
N TYR A 80 -27.84 -6.84 13.27
CA TYR A 80 -26.89 -7.53 14.14
C TYR A 80 -25.62 -7.95 13.40
N ILE A 81 -25.75 -8.44 12.16
CA ILE A 81 -24.59 -8.81 11.32
C ILE A 81 -23.73 -7.56 11.06
N LEU A 82 -24.32 -6.48 10.55
CA LEU A 82 -23.59 -5.24 10.27
C LEU A 82 -22.93 -4.65 11.53
N ALA A 83 -23.62 -4.65 12.67
CA ALA A 83 -23.05 -4.19 13.93
C ALA A 83 -21.87 -5.07 14.38
N SER A 84 -21.97 -6.40 14.21
CA SER A 84 -20.87 -7.31 14.54
C SER A 84 -19.65 -7.11 13.64
N LEU A 85 -19.86 -6.86 12.34
CA LEU A 85 -18.77 -6.56 11.41
C LEU A 85 -18.08 -5.25 11.80
N LEU A 86 -18.84 -4.22 12.13
CA LEU A 86 -18.29 -2.94 12.57
C LEU A 86 -17.42 -3.09 13.82
N ILE A 87 -17.86 -3.90 14.79
CA ILE A 87 -17.06 -4.18 16.00
C ILE A 87 -15.76 -4.89 15.60
N VAL A 88 -15.82 -5.91 14.74
CA VAL A 88 -14.63 -6.63 14.28
C VAL A 88 -13.68 -5.73 13.51
N GLU A 89 -14.19 -4.83 12.66
CA GLU A 89 -13.39 -3.83 11.94
C GLU A 89 -12.68 -2.86 12.88
N ILE A 90 -13.37 -2.35 13.90
CA ILE A 90 -12.76 -1.47 14.91
C ILE A 90 -11.65 -2.23 15.65
N LEU A 91 -11.88 -3.48 16.04
CA LEU A 91 -10.84 -4.28 16.71
C LEU A 91 -9.65 -4.57 15.80
N ALA A 92 -9.91 -4.89 14.52
CA ALA A 92 -8.87 -5.16 13.53
C ALA A 92 -8.04 -3.91 13.23
N THR A 93 -8.68 -2.75 13.05
CA THR A 93 -7.99 -1.47 12.81
C THR A 93 -7.12 -1.07 14.00
N VAL A 94 -7.60 -1.22 15.25
CA VAL A 94 -6.79 -1.00 16.44
C VAL A 94 -5.59 -1.96 16.49
N GLN A 95 -5.80 -3.23 16.15
CA GLN A 95 -4.72 -4.21 16.13
C GLN A 95 -3.67 -3.91 15.04
N LEU A 96 -4.10 -3.44 13.87
CA LEU A 96 -3.22 -3.01 12.78
C LEU A 96 -2.47 -1.73 13.15
N ALA A 97 -3.15 -0.75 13.73
CA ALA A 97 -2.53 0.51 14.16
C ALA A 97 -1.41 0.27 15.18
N THR A 98 -1.65 -0.60 16.17
CA THR A 98 -0.64 -0.97 17.18
C THR A 98 0.53 -1.79 16.62
N ARG A 99 0.37 -2.45 15.47
CA ARG A 99 1.42 -3.26 14.82
C ARG A 99 1.94 -2.66 13.52
N SER A 100 1.53 -1.44 13.18
CA SER A 100 1.86 -0.74 11.93
C SER A 100 3.37 -0.70 11.70
N TYR A 101 4.14 -0.30 12.71
CA TYR A 101 5.61 -0.30 12.64
C TYR A 101 6.21 -1.67 12.28
N SER A 102 5.69 -2.74 12.88
CA SER A 102 6.20 -4.10 12.66
C SER A 102 5.85 -4.59 11.25
N LEU A 103 4.66 -4.22 10.76
CA LEU A 103 4.23 -4.50 9.39
C LEU A 103 5.09 -3.73 8.37
N ASP A 104 5.33 -2.44 8.60
CA ASP A 104 6.20 -1.61 7.76
C ASP A 104 7.60 -2.21 7.64
N ARG A 105 8.16 -2.67 8.78
CA ARG A 105 9.48 -3.32 8.80
C ARG A 105 9.48 -4.65 8.07
N ALA A 106 8.48 -5.50 8.31
CA ALA A 106 8.36 -6.78 7.63
C ALA A 106 8.26 -6.59 6.12
N LEU A 107 7.40 -5.66 5.68
CA LEU A 107 7.25 -5.29 4.29
C LEU A 107 8.56 -4.75 3.69
N TYR A 108 9.28 -3.89 4.42
CA TYR A 108 10.56 -3.36 3.96
C TYR A 108 11.60 -4.46 3.74
N VAL A 109 11.70 -5.41 4.67
CA VAL A 109 12.63 -6.54 4.55
C VAL A 109 12.26 -7.44 3.37
N ASP A 110 10.97 -7.80 3.24
CA ASP A 110 10.48 -8.65 2.16
C ASP A 110 10.69 -8.01 0.77
N LEU A 111 10.39 -6.71 0.65
CA LEU A 111 10.63 -5.96 -0.58
C LEU A 111 12.11 -5.83 -0.88
N ASN A 112 12.93 -5.50 0.11
CA ASN A 112 14.37 -5.37 -0.08
C ASN A 112 14.99 -6.68 -0.60
N ASP A 113 14.62 -7.81 -0.02
CA ASP A 113 15.13 -9.13 -0.43
C ASP A 113 14.66 -9.49 -1.85
N SER A 114 13.38 -9.29 -2.14
CA SER A 114 12.78 -9.58 -3.45
C SER A 114 13.34 -8.67 -4.56
N MET A 115 13.46 -7.36 -4.30
CA MET A 115 14.04 -6.40 -5.22
C MET A 115 15.52 -6.72 -5.47
N THR A 116 16.32 -6.88 -4.41
CA THR A 116 17.76 -7.22 -4.53
C THR A 116 17.95 -8.50 -5.34
N THR A 117 17.14 -9.53 -5.10
CA THR A 117 17.19 -10.78 -5.86
C THR A 117 16.89 -10.57 -7.33
N SER A 118 15.81 -9.86 -7.67
CA SER A 118 15.45 -9.58 -9.07
C SER A 118 16.50 -8.72 -9.79
N GLN A 119 17.15 -7.79 -9.07
CA GLN A 119 18.16 -6.90 -9.61
C GLN A 119 19.37 -7.68 -10.14
N GLN A 120 19.71 -8.81 -9.51
CA GLN A 120 20.80 -9.69 -9.96
C GLN A 120 20.52 -10.38 -11.31
N TYR A 121 19.26 -10.47 -11.71
CA TYR A 121 18.82 -11.07 -12.98
C TYR A 121 18.55 -10.03 -14.08
N TYR A 122 18.77 -8.74 -13.80
CA TYR A 122 18.71 -7.68 -14.80
C TYR A 122 19.64 -7.99 -15.99
N SER A 123 19.18 -7.71 -17.22
CA SER A 123 19.78 -8.09 -18.52
C SER A 123 19.82 -9.59 -18.86
N TYR A 124 19.63 -10.48 -17.88
CA TYR A 124 19.57 -11.93 -18.10
C TYR A 124 18.13 -12.42 -18.31
N ASN A 125 17.20 -11.93 -17.49
CA ASN A 125 15.78 -12.17 -17.65
C ASN A 125 15.11 -10.92 -18.22
N ILE A 126 14.41 -11.09 -19.35
CA ILE A 126 13.71 -10.00 -20.01
C ILE A 126 12.63 -9.40 -19.13
N SER A 127 11.95 -10.21 -18.31
CA SER A 127 10.90 -9.76 -17.40
C SER A 127 11.47 -8.89 -16.28
N ASP A 128 12.59 -9.28 -15.68
CA ASP A 128 13.25 -8.49 -14.63
C ASP A 128 13.80 -7.17 -15.21
N THR A 129 14.37 -7.23 -16.40
CA THR A 129 14.89 -6.04 -17.10
C THR A 129 13.79 -5.01 -17.35
N GLN A 130 12.68 -5.45 -17.96
CA GLN A 130 11.54 -4.58 -18.26
C GLN A 130 10.94 -3.97 -16.98
N MET A 131 10.76 -4.78 -15.94
CA MET A 131 10.22 -4.32 -14.66
C MET A 131 11.11 -3.25 -14.01
N TRP A 132 12.43 -3.47 -13.98
CA TRP A 132 13.37 -2.49 -13.43
C TRP A 132 13.39 -1.19 -14.23
N ASP A 133 13.43 -1.28 -15.56
CA ASP A 133 13.41 -0.10 -16.42
C ASP A 133 12.13 0.71 -16.21
N GLU A 134 10.97 0.05 -16.16
CA GLU A 134 9.67 0.70 -15.98
C GLU A 134 9.57 1.42 -14.63
N ILE A 135 9.96 0.73 -13.54
CA ILE A 135 9.87 1.26 -12.18
C ILE A 135 10.82 2.45 -11.96
N GLN A 136 12.04 2.36 -12.48
CA GLN A 136 12.99 3.46 -12.37
C GLN A 136 12.51 4.72 -13.09
N LEU A 137 11.87 4.56 -14.25
CA LEU A 137 11.31 5.67 -15.01
C LEU A 137 10.05 6.25 -14.36
N GLU A 138 9.16 5.42 -13.83
CA GLU A 138 7.89 5.88 -13.25
C GLU A 138 8.09 6.53 -11.87
N VAL A 139 8.89 5.90 -11.02
CA VAL A 139 9.17 6.38 -9.66
C VAL A 139 10.29 7.42 -9.63
N ASN A 140 11.05 7.56 -10.73
CA ASN A 140 12.25 8.39 -10.81
C ASN A 140 13.24 8.03 -9.71
N CYS A 141 13.69 6.78 -9.67
CA CYS A 141 14.63 6.24 -8.69
C CYS A 141 15.71 5.40 -9.37
N CYS A 142 16.81 5.08 -8.65
CA CYS A 142 17.84 4.19 -9.15
C CYS A 142 18.37 3.25 -8.07
N GLY A 143 18.32 1.94 -8.36
CA GLY A 143 18.73 0.88 -7.43
C GLY A 143 17.68 0.57 -6.35
N VAL A 144 17.99 -0.35 -5.44
CA VAL A 144 17.05 -0.77 -4.39
C VAL A 144 17.00 0.29 -3.29
N ILE A 145 18.13 0.54 -2.65
CA ILE A 145 18.39 1.53 -1.61
C ILE A 145 19.14 2.73 -2.18
N SER A 146 20.06 2.49 -3.12
CA SER A 146 20.92 3.51 -3.74
C SER A 146 21.32 3.09 -5.15
N TYR A 147 21.70 4.04 -6.00
CA TYR A 147 22.22 3.75 -7.34
C TYR A 147 23.44 2.82 -7.31
N GLU A 148 24.22 2.85 -6.22
CA GLU A 148 25.41 2.00 -6.01
C GLU A 148 25.09 0.51 -5.93
N ASP A 149 23.84 0.13 -5.64
CA ASP A 149 23.43 -1.27 -5.58
C ASP A 149 23.71 -1.97 -6.92
N TRP A 150 23.59 -1.24 -8.03
CA TRP A 150 23.91 -1.73 -9.37
C TRP A 150 25.36 -2.18 -9.52
N PHE A 151 26.31 -1.54 -8.82
CA PHE A 151 27.73 -1.87 -8.93
C PHE A 151 28.05 -3.28 -8.41
N THR A 152 27.21 -3.80 -7.52
CA THR A 152 27.32 -5.17 -7.01
C THR A 152 26.69 -6.21 -7.92
N THR A 153 25.88 -5.78 -8.89
CA THR A 153 25.21 -6.67 -9.85
C THR A 153 26.15 -7.07 -10.99
N ARG A 154 25.80 -8.17 -11.67
CA ARG A 154 26.51 -8.61 -12.88
C ARG A 154 26.45 -7.59 -14.02
N TYR A 155 25.35 -6.83 -14.11
CA TYR A 155 25.15 -5.81 -15.12
C TYR A 155 26.07 -4.61 -14.88
N GLY A 156 26.04 -4.06 -13.66
CA GLY A 156 26.77 -2.84 -13.34
C GLY A 156 28.29 -3.04 -13.28
N ASN A 157 28.75 -4.26 -12.99
CA ASN A 157 30.16 -4.67 -13.02
C ASN A 157 31.12 -3.64 -12.36
N GLY A 158 30.70 -3.12 -11.20
CA GLY A 158 31.47 -2.17 -10.40
C GLY A 158 31.44 -0.70 -10.85
N SER A 159 30.80 -0.35 -11.98
CA SER A 159 30.88 1.03 -12.49
C SER A 159 29.61 1.61 -13.13
N SER A 160 28.65 0.77 -13.50
CA SER A 160 27.54 1.18 -14.38
C SER A 160 26.17 0.95 -13.76
N VAL A 161 25.20 1.74 -14.22
CA VAL A 161 23.78 1.66 -13.89
C VAL A 161 22.96 1.53 -15.18
N PRO A 162 21.69 1.07 -15.13
CA PRO A 162 20.79 1.09 -16.28
C PRO A 162 20.56 2.49 -16.85
N ASP A 163 20.30 2.59 -18.15
CA ASP A 163 19.99 3.88 -18.80
C ASP A 163 18.66 4.47 -18.29
N SER A 164 17.76 3.66 -17.71
CA SER A 164 16.54 4.11 -17.02
C SER A 164 16.80 4.91 -15.75
N CYS A 165 18.01 4.85 -15.18
CA CYS A 165 18.42 5.67 -14.05
C CYS A 165 18.82 7.11 -14.44
N CYS A 166 18.98 7.38 -15.74
CA CYS A 166 19.45 8.67 -16.22
C CYS A 166 18.38 9.75 -16.11
N LEU A 167 18.79 10.97 -15.75
CA LEU A 167 17.92 12.15 -15.77
C LEU A 167 17.36 12.40 -17.18
N MET A 168 18.21 12.14 -18.19
CA MET A 168 17.83 12.14 -19.60
C MET A 168 18.17 10.78 -20.21
N VAL A 169 17.14 9.98 -20.46
CA VAL A 169 17.29 8.61 -20.98
C VAL A 169 17.92 8.66 -22.36
N THR A 170 19.20 8.33 -22.41
CA THR A 170 20.00 8.26 -23.62
C THR A 170 20.85 7.00 -23.58
N LYS A 171 21.12 6.44 -24.76
CA LYS A 171 21.83 5.17 -24.86
C LYS A 171 23.25 5.29 -24.27
N GLY A 172 23.53 4.51 -23.24
CA GLY A 172 24.84 4.43 -22.58
C GLY A 172 25.14 5.55 -21.60
N CYS A 173 24.15 6.34 -21.19
CA CYS A 173 24.33 7.37 -20.17
C CYS A 173 24.68 6.75 -18.80
N GLY A 174 24.16 5.56 -18.48
CA GLY A 174 24.48 4.88 -17.22
C GLY A 174 25.87 4.23 -17.15
N ALA A 175 26.70 4.36 -18.19
CA ALA A 175 27.98 3.65 -18.29
C ALA A 175 29.11 4.37 -17.54
N ASN A 176 29.89 3.63 -16.74
CA ASN A 176 31.07 4.13 -16.02
C ASN A 176 30.83 5.31 -15.06
N ILE A 177 29.61 5.45 -14.56
CA ILE A 177 29.20 6.44 -13.55
C ILE A 177 30.10 6.46 -12.32
N ALA A 178 30.63 5.31 -11.88
CA ALA A 178 31.52 5.28 -10.70
C ALA A 178 32.82 6.09 -10.87
N SER A 179 33.20 6.45 -12.11
CA SER A 179 34.35 7.29 -12.41
C SER A 179 34.01 8.78 -12.54
N ASN A 180 32.72 9.13 -12.56
CA ASN A 180 32.27 10.51 -12.63
C ASN A 180 32.46 11.18 -11.26
N SER A 181 33.06 12.38 -11.25
CA SER A 181 33.26 13.16 -10.03
C SER A 181 31.96 13.74 -9.47
N ASP A 182 30.94 13.88 -10.32
CA ASP A 182 29.61 14.34 -9.93
C ASP A 182 28.53 13.54 -10.68
N PRO A 183 28.12 12.37 -10.18
CA PRO A 183 27.11 11.54 -10.83
C PRO A 183 25.69 12.15 -10.77
N GLY A 184 25.45 13.12 -9.88
CA GLY A 184 24.14 13.73 -9.68
C GLY A 184 23.64 14.60 -10.84
N ASP A 185 24.55 15.03 -11.73
CA ASP A 185 24.21 15.79 -12.93
C ASP A 185 23.73 14.91 -14.10
N GLU A 186 23.90 13.59 -14.01
CA GLU A 186 23.61 12.65 -15.09
C GLU A 186 22.54 11.61 -14.70
N ILE A 187 22.55 11.16 -13.44
CA ILE A 187 21.67 10.10 -12.96
C ILE A 187 20.91 10.46 -11.68
N ILE A 188 19.84 9.70 -11.42
CA ILE A 188 19.09 9.73 -10.18
C ILE A 188 19.86 8.93 -9.11
N LEU A 189 20.06 9.53 -7.93
CA LEU A 189 20.90 8.93 -6.88
C LEU A 189 20.14 8.10 -5.83
N HIS A 190 18.85 8.37 -5.64
CA HIS A 190 18.09 7.77 -4.54
C HIS A 190 17.43 6.46 -4.96
N GLY A 191 17.37 5.49 -4.04
CA GLY A 191 16.82 4.16 -4.30
C GLY A 191 15.30 4.11 -4.43
N CYS A 192 14.81 3.07 -5.10
CA CYS A 192 13.39 2.86 -5.34
C CYS A 192 12.64 2.45 -4.07
N LEU A 193 13.20 1.56 -3.25
CA LEU A 193 12.54 1.08 -2.04
C LEU A 193 12.19 2.22 -1.04
N PRO A 194 13.12 3.11 -0.64
CA PRO A 194 12.78 4.21 0.26
C PRO A 194 11.78 5.20 -0.37
N THR A 195 11.86 5.47 -1.67
CA THR A 195 10.91 6.35 -2.37
C THR A 195 9.50 5.75 -2.44
N ILE A 196 9.38 4.46 -2.77
CA ILE A 196 8.08 3.78 -2.79
C ILE A 196 7.49 3.72 -1.39
N MET A 197 8.29 3.34 -0.39
CA MET A 197 7.81 3.22 0.99
C MET A 197 7.39 4.55 1.60
N SER A 198 8.11 5.64 1.29
CA SER A 198 7.70 6.98 1.72
C SER A 198 6.42 7.44 1.02
N SER A 199 6.25 7.15 -0.28
CA SER A 199 5.03 7.47 -1.03
C SER A 199 3.81 6.76 -0.46
N VAL A 200 3.92 5.45 -0.19
CA VAL A 200 2.86 4.66 0.43
C VAL A 200 2.49 5.21 1.81
N ARG A 201 3.48 5.58 2.63
CA ARG A 201 3.22 6.17 3.95
C ARG A 201 2.51 7.52 3.84
N ASN A 202 2.97 8.40 2.95
CA ASN A 202 2.37 9.72 2.75
C ASN A 202 0.91 9.61 2.27
N ASP A 203 0.62 8.69 1.35
CA ASP A 203 -0.74 8.41 0.89
C ASP A 203 -1.61 7.91 2.04
N PHE A 204 -1.10 6.96 2.84
CA PHE A 204 -1.81 6.44 4.00
C PHE A 204 -2.13 7.54 5.03
N ASP A 205 -1.15 8.41 5.34
CA ASP A 205 -1.34 9.52 6.26
C ASP A 205 -2.35 10.53 5.71
N TYR A 206 -2.29 10.86 4.42
CA TYR A 206 -3.25 11.73 3.75
C TYR A 206 -4.69 11.19 3.87
N TYR A 207 -4.93 9.92 3.60
CA TYR A 207 -6.26 9.32 3.74
C TYR A 207 -6.71 9.22 5.19
N SER A 208 -5.79 8.87 6.10
CA SER A 208 -6.08 8.75 7.54
C SER A 208 -6.50 10.10 8.14
N HIS A 209 -5.79 11.18 7.81
CA HIS A 209 -6.15 12.54 8.21
C HIS A 209 -7.55 12.93 7.73
N ASN A 210 -7.84 12.74 6.44
CA ASN A 210 -9.14 13.08 5.88
C ASN A 210 -10.29 12.27 6.49
N CYS A 211 -10.06 11.01 6.85
CA CYS A 211 -11.05 10.16 7.51
C CYS A 211 -11.33 10.63 8.93
N MET A 212 -10.29 10.97 9.69
CA MET A 212 -10.42 11.48 11.06
C MET A 212 -11.10 12.86 11.10
N ASP A 213 -10.80 13.76 10.16
CA ASP A 213 -11.48 15.05 10.06
C ASP A 213 -12.98 14.90 9.78
N ALA A 214 -13.36 13.93 8.95
CA ALA A 214 -14.75 13.60 8.65
C ALA A 214 -15.48 12.95 9.84
N CYS A 215 -14.80 12.09 10.60
CA CYS A 215 -15.37 11.37 11.75
C CYS A 215 -15.42 12.19 13.04
N CYS A 216 -14.43 13.06 13.28
CA CYS A 216 -14.19 13.67 14.59
C CYS A 216 -14.40 15.18 14.64
N CYS A 217 -14.87 15.86 13.58
CA CYS A 217 -15.09 17.31 13.57
C CYS A 217 -13.93 18.06 14.25
N HIS A 218 -12.77 18.09 13.58
CA HIS A 218 -11.61 18.91 13.96
C HIS A 218 -10.90 18.51 15.27
N SER A 219 -10.58 17.24 15.45
CA SER A 219 -9.64 16.79 16.48
C SER A 219 -8.31 16.40 15.83
N ASN A 220 -7.20 16.93 16.34
CA ASN A 220 -5.86 16.80 15.77
C ASN A 220 -5.34 15.35 15.80
N TYR A 221 -4.79 14.88 14.68
CA TYR A 221 -4.18 13.55 14.51
C TYR A 221 -3.03 13.27 15.48
N SER A 222 -2.27 14.31 15.89
CA SER A 222 -1.20 14.20 16.89
C SER A 222 -1.67 13.57 18.19
N ASP A 223 -2.89 13.90 18.60
CA ASP A 223 -3.43 13.49 19.91
C ASP A 223 -3.81 12.01 19.92
N PHE A 224 -4.20 11.43 18.77
CA PHE A 224 -4.45 9.99 18.65
C PHE A 224 -3.15 9.19 18.54
N TYR A 225 -2.14 9.73 17.85
CA TYR A 225 -0.82 9.10 17.74
C TYR A 225 -0.07 9.08 19.09
N ASP A 226 -0.23 10.12 19.91
CA ASP A 226 0.31 10.19 21.27
C ASP A 226 -0.41 9.27 22.27
N LEU A 227 -1.62 8.79 21.93
CA LEU A 227 -2.35 7.77 22.68
C LEU A 227 -1.99 6.34 22.29
N LEU A 228 -1.27 6.14 21.17
CA LEU A 228 -0.65 4.86 20.88
C LEU A 228 0.52 4.68 21.86
N PRO A 229 0.64 3.54 22.56
CA PRO A 229 1.74 3.31 23.47
C PRO A 229 3.05 3.42 22.70
N ASN A 230 3.77 4.52 22.91
CA ASN A 230 5.00 4.81 22.24
C ASN A 230 6.10 3.88 22.77
N LYS A 231 6.91 3.38 21.84
CA LYS A 231 8.05 2.51 22.08
C LYS A 231 9.07 3.13 23.03
N GLN A 232 9.14 2.60 24.23
CA GLN A 232 10.40 2.40 24.95
C GLN A 232 10.37 0.97 25.48
N ASP A 233 11.44 0.21 25.24
CA ASP A 233 11.77 -1.11 25.81
C ASP A 233 11.99 -2.26 24.79
N GLU A 234 12.79 -2.07 23.74
CA GLU A 234 13.51 -3.20 23.09
C GLU A 234 14.94 -2.81 22.64
N ASN A 235 15.63 -1.99 23.44
CA ASN A 235 17.09 -1.93 23.47
C ASN A 235 17.55 -2.36 24.86
N GLY A 236 17.56 -3.66 25.12
CA GLY A 236 17.87 -4.19 26.44
C GLY A 236 17.81 -5.71 26.54
N ALA A 237 18.52 -6.43 25.66
CA ALA A 237 19.11 -7.75 25.91
C ALA A 237 19.98 -8.16 24.71
#